data_AF-A0A1E9PJ20-F1
#
_entry.id   AF-A0A1E9PJ20-F1
#
_cell.length_a   1.000
_cell.length_b   1.000
_cell.length_c   1.000
_cell.angle_alpha   90.00
_cell.angle_beta   90.00
_cell.angle_gamma   90.00
#
_symmetry.space_group_name_H-M   'P 1'
#
loop_
_entity.id
_entity.type
_entity.pdbx_description
1 polymer ?
#
loop_
_entity_poly.entity_id
_entity_poly.type
_entity_poly.pdbx_seq_one_letter_code
_entity_poly.pdbx_strand_id
1 'polypeptide(L)'
;MGSPGIILSGKFSLPNSGESYGGYADYLTRTEALERDKNSEERRKSEAKQIIDYHRMLRDPDIDKKDKDFGRYVYYTTRKYALDQKNKKNEKGEKILSGVFSDKLDQMTMKDKREFSKVLTEAQEKGSVMWEDVISFDNTYLEENGLYNSTTGELDEDRLQKATRKMMKKFAKLEDLHEPRWMASIHRNTDNIHIHLATVELEPSRKQVVVDNKKQPRGKRKQSSLDKMKTEFGTELLQMSELFYQVTDQRQKAVDDIRKYLEKRYEKDIYTQTIDYLDHIEGNDWHKKVKRNHVSYKKLDGEGKYRIDQVVKKVANEDETFRNDLEEYEQMIQLNNDIFKKMYGQKYDKKEEYLSTRTAELKERLGNRTLKELGKMKEERLQNSNNKQKEVKKDIWKDIKENRLPQEEIINKYKSSEPNVSSKQLKKIKSSYDNKKEKNQGVKDDKNGTSYSYKKSRYRSYTGVEKDLWVAGKKSERELSNALKRTMYQEKQRAMQSYQEMMADVERA
;
A
#
# COMPACT_ATOMS: atom_id res chain seq x y z
N MET A 1 -3.77 0.45 32.81
CA MET A 1 -3.44 0.56 31.36
C MET A 1 -1.94 0.82 31.27
N GLY A 2 -1.19 0.01 30.52
CA GLY A 2 0.26 0.19 30.36
C GLY A 2 0.62 1.44 29.55
N SER A 3 1.81 2.00 29.79
CA SER A 3 2.44 3.02 28.97
C SER A 3 2.61 2.53 27.52
N PRO A 4 2.50 3.40 26.50
CA PRO A 4 2.91 3.05 25.15
C PRO A 4 4.40 2.73 25.09
N GLY A 5 4.78 1.72 24.30
CA GLY A 5 6.17 1.35 24.09
C GLY A 5 7.03 2.42 23.42
N ILE A 6 6.41 3.26 22.57
CA ILE A 6 7.05 4.38 21.88
C ILE A 6 6.19 5.63 22.01
N ILE A 7 6.81 6.75 22.40
CA ILE A 7 6.21 8.08 22.41
C ILE A 7 7.04 8.98 21.50
N LEU A 8 6.38 9.62 20.53
CA LEU A 8 6.97 10.72 19.77
C LEU A 8 6.31 12.01 20.25
N SER A 9 7.13 12.92 20.76
CA SER A 9 6.73 14.28 21.12
C SER A 9 7.55 15.27 20.31
N GLY A 10 6.97 16.44 20.03
CA GLY A 10 7.64 17.43 19.22
C GLY A 10 7.21 18.84 19.60
N LYS A 11 8.19 19.72 19.72
CA LYS A 11 7.99 21.17 19.85
C LYS A 11 8.73 21.87 18.72
N PHE A 12 8.56 23.18 18.65
CA PHE A 12 9.33 24.01 17.73
C PHE A 12 9.71 25.31 18.41
N SER A 13 10.84 25.86 17.98
CA SER A 13 11.36 27.15 18.40
C SER A 13 11.37 28.09 17.20
N LEU A 14 10.97 29.34 17.43
CA LEU A 14 11.00 30.42 16.44
C LEU A 14 12.36 31.11 16.48
N PRO A 15 12.80 31.79 15.41
CA PRO A 15 14.16 32.37 15.36
C PRO A 15 14.39 33.44 16.45
N ASN A 16 13.32 34.09 16.89
CA ASN A 16 13.35 35.18 17.86
C ASN A 16 13.08 34.72 19.32
N SER A 17 13.24 33.43 19.64
CA SER A 17 12.89 32.87 20.96
C SER A 17 13.80 33.31 22.13
N GLY A 18 14.78 34.18 21.89
CA GLY A 18 15.73 34.67 22.90
C GLY A 18 16.85 33.68 23.25
N GLU A 19 16.64 32.38 23.02
CA GLU A 19 17.65 31.34 23.17
C GLU A 19 18.39 31.07 21.84
N SER A 20 19.70 30.84 21.90
CA SER A 20 20.50 30.45 20.72
C SER A 20 20.27 28.99 20.36
N TYR A 21 19.98 28.71 19.08
CA TYR A 21 19.84 27.34 18.58
C TYR A 21 21.13 26.53 18.75
N GLY A 22 22.30 27.17 18.66
CA GLY A 22 23.59 26.53 18.89
C GLY A 22 23.72 25.88 20.27
N GLY A 23 23.11 26.47 21.31
CA GLY A 23 23.09 25.92 22.67
C GLY A 23 22.28 24.62 22.77
N TYR A 24 21.31 24.40 21.89
CA TYR A 24 20.57 23.14 21.85
C TYR A 24 21.46 21.98 21.35
N ALA A 25 22.36 22.22 20.40
CA ALA A 25 23.35 21.22 20.01
C ALA A 25 24.30 20.85 21.16
N ASP A 26 24.63 21.79 22.04
CA ASP A 26 25.37 21.49 23.27
C ASP A 26 24.56 20.62 24.25
N TYR A 27 23.28 20.93 24.43
CA TYR A 27 22.36 20.15 25.25
C TYR A 27 22.24 18.70 24.76
N LEU A 28 22.09 18.50 23.45
CA LEU A 28 21.98 17.17 22.83
C LEU A 28 23.21 16.30 23.07
N THR A 29 24.40 16.90 23.11
CA THR A 29 25.68 16.16 23.08
C THR A 29 26.36 16.09 24.45
N ARG A 30 25.60 16.30 25.53
CA ARG A 30 26.15 16.32 26.88
C ARG A 30 26.58 14.93 27.34
N THR A 31 27.85 14.77 27.71
CA THR A 31 28.43 13.48 28.12
C THR A 31 27.59 12.80 29.20
N GLU A 32 27.12 13.57 30.19
CA GLU A 32 26.29 13.08 31.29
C GLU A 32 24.95 12.47 30.85
N ALA A 33 24.48 12.76 29.63
CA ALA A 33 23.26 12.22 29.05
C ALA A 33 23.41 11.04 28.11
N LEU A 34 24.56 10.97 27.44
CA LEU A 34 24.88 9.90 26.49
C LEU A 34 25.25 8.60 27.20
N GLU A 35 25.79 8.68 28.41
CA GLU A 35 26.34 7.53 29.14
C GLU A 35 25.34 6.90 30.12
N ARG A 36 25.47 5.58 30.30
CA ARG A 36 24.71 4.79 31.28
C ARG A 36 25.50 4.75 32.60
N ASP A 37 24.99 5.39 33.64
CA ASP A 37 25.61 5.43 34.98
C ASP A 37 24.93 4.41 35.91
N LYS A 38 25.71 3.55 36.58
CA LYS A 38 25.19 2.46 37.44
C LYS A 38 24.69 2.95 38.80
N ASN A 39 24.99 4.18 39.24
CA ASN A 39 24.65 4.71 40.58
C ASN A 39 23.64 5.88 40.54
N SER A 40 22.43 5.61 40.05
CA SER A 40 21.41 6.64 39.75
C SER A 40 20.78 7.38 40.95
N GLU A 41 20.97 6.94 42.20
CA GLU A 41 20.18 7.44 43.34
C GLU A 41 20.86 8.61 44.08
N GLU A 42 22.17 8.56 44.29
CA GLU A 42 22.94 9.71 44.81
C GLU A 42 22.97 10.87 43.81
N ARG A 43 23.00 10.56 42.50
CA ARG A 43 22.99 11.57 41.44
C ARG A 43 21.67 12.32 41.39
N ARG A 44 20.51 11.64 41.53
CA ARG A 44 19.19 12.29 41.57
C ARG A 44 19.02 13.21 42.78
N LYS A 45 19.56 12.86 43.94
CA LYS A 45 19.59 13.73 45.14
C LYS A 45 20.52 14.94 44.94
N SER A 46 21.66 14.73 44.31
CA SER A 46 22.62 15.78 43.93
C SER A 46 22.02 16.75 42.90
N GLU A 47 21.37 16.24 41.86
CA GLU A 47 20.72 17.04 40.81
C GLU A 47 19.52 17.84 41.34
N ALA A 48 18.67 17.23 42.18
CA ALA A 48 17.57 17.95 42.83
C ALA A 48 18.09 19.09 43.72
N LYS A 49 19.19 18.87 44.45
CA LYS A 49 19.84 19.90 45.28
C LYS A 49 20.46 21.01 44.41
N GLN A 50 21.08 20.66 43.28
CA GLN A 50 21.67 21.61 42.34
C GLN A 50 20.62 22.44 41.59
N ILE A 51 19.44 21.88 41.28
CA ILE A 51 18.30 22.61 40.71
C ILE A 51 17.71 23.60 41.72
N ILE A 52 17.63 23.21 43.00
CA ILE A 52 17.19 24.09 44.09
C ILE A 52 18.18 25.25 44.29
N ASP A 53 19.49 24.98 44.30
CA ASP A 53 20.52 26.00 44.44
C ASP A 53 20.58 26.94 43.21
N TYR A 54 20.35 26.40 42.00
CA TYR A 54 20.19 27.18 40.76
C TYR A 54 18.97 28.11 40.82
N HIS A 55 17.82 27.63 41.30
CA HIS A 55 16.62 28.47 41.50
C HIS A 55 16.78 29.51 42.60
N ARG A 56 17.73 29.34 43.52
CA ARG A 56 18.08 30.32 44.56
C ARG A 56 19.01 31.40 43.99
N MET A 57 19.98 31.03 43.14
CA MET A 57 20.86 31.97 42.41
C MET A 57 20.12 32.83 41.37
N LEU A 58 19.13 32.29 40.65
CA LEU A 58 18.36 33.07 39.65
C LEU A 58 17.51 34.18 40.27
N ARG A 59 17.23 34.10 41.58
CA ARG A 59 16.48 35.11 42.34
C ARG A 59 17.39 36.18 42.96
N ASP A 60 18.70 36.06 42.80
CA ASP A 60 19.66 37.09 43.23
C ASP A 60 19.54 38.31 42.30
N PRO A 61 19.11 39.47 42.82
CA PRO A 61 18.84 40.66 42.01
C PRO A 61 20.10 41.33 41.45
N ASP A 62 21.30 41.00 41.96
CA ASP A 62 22.56 41.67 41.59
C ASP A 62 23.32 40.99 40.43
N ILE A 63 22.81 39.89 39.87
CA ILE A 63 23.46 39.14 38.77
C ILE A 63 22.93 39.62 37.40
N ASP A 64 23.85 40.16 36.57
CA ASP A 64 23.57 40.62 35.20
C ASP A 64 23.09 39.48 34.28
N LYS A 65 22.21 39.79 33.31
CA LYS A 65 21.59 38.83 32.37
C LYS A 65 22.62 38.08 31.52
N LYS A 66 23.77 38.69 31.19
CA LYS A 66 24.83 38.03 30.40
C LYS A 66 25.64 37.01 31.20
N ASP A 67 25.82 37.22 32.50
CA ASP A 67 26.54 36.28 33.37
C ASP A 67 25.69 35.04 33.69
N LYS A 68 24.36 35.14 33.61
CA LYS A 68 23.43 34.00 33.69
C LYS A 68 23.61 33.00 32.53
N ASP A 69 24.08 33.46 31.36
CA ASP A 69 24.33 32.62 30.17
C ASP A 69 25.76 32.07 30.10
N PHE A 70 26.78 32.85 30.49
CA PHE A 70 28.17 32.38 30.53
C PHE A 70 28.45 31.44 31.72
N GLY A 71 27.80 31.65 32.87
CA GLY A 71 27.92 30.78 34.05
C GLY A 71 27.46 29.34 33.78
N ARG A 72 26.47 29.13 32.89
CA ARG A 72 26.02 27.80 32.45
C ARG A 72 27.12 27.01 31.75
N TYR A 73 27.96 27.68 30.95
CA TYR A 73 28.97 27.02 30.13
C TYR A 73 30.23 26.66 30.92
N VAL A 74 30.68 27.52 31.84
CA VAL A 74 31.91 27.30 32.62
C VAL A 74 31.70 26.26 33.73
N TYR A 75 30.52 26.23 34.37
CA TYR A 75 30.21 25.25 35.42
C TYR A 75 29.93 23.84 34.87
N TYR A 76 29.47 23.76 33.62
CA TYR A 76 29.19 22.52 32.90
C TYR A 76 30.45 21.88 32.27
N THR A 77 31.46 22.67 31.89
CA THR A 77 32.65 22.18 31.18
C THR A 77 33.81 21.73 32.08
N THR A 78 33.76 22.01 33.39
CA THR A 78 34.92 21.85 34.30
C THR A 78 34.83 20.69 35.32
N ARG A 79 33.89 19.75 35.16
CA ARG A 79 33.75 18.62 36.10
C ARG A 79 34.85 17.55 35.95
N LYS A 80 35.51 17.24 37.07
CA LYS A 80 36.68 16.35 37.24
C LYS A 80 36.41 14.85 37.00
N TYR A 81 35.15 14.43 36.87
CA TYR A 81 34.77 13.01 36.70
C TYR A 81 34.26 12.65 35.29
N ALA A 82 34.10 13.63 34.39
CA ALA A 82 33.79 13.38 32.97
C ALA A 82 35.01 12.90 32.15
N LEU A 83 36.03 12.32 32.81
CA LEU A 83 37.33 11.99 32.22
C LEU A 83 37.50 10.50 31.90
N ASP A 84 36.70 9.59 32.46
CA ASP A 84 37.11 8.17 32.55
C ASP A 84 36.61 7.22 31.44
N GLN A 85 35.63 7.62 30.61
CA GLN A 85 35.31 6.90 29.36
C GLN A 85 35.98 7.51 28.11
N LYS A 86 36.81 8.54 28.31
CA LYS A 86 37.48 9.28 27.23
C LYS A 86 38.56 8.41 26.59
N ASN A 87 38.35 8.00 25.34
CA ASN A 87 39.31 8.12 24.23
C ASN A 87 38.95 7.29 22.99
N LYS A 88 37.66 6.99 22.73
CA LYS A 88 37.29 6.54 21.37
C LYS A 88 37.46 7.71 20.41
N LYS A 89 38.52 7.62 19.63
CA LYS A 89 38.84 8.52 18.53
C LYS A 89 38.53 7.81 17.23
N ASN A 90 38.10 8.55 16.21
CA ASN A 90 38.07 8.01 14.86
C ASN A 90 39.51 7.82 14.33
N GLU A 91 39.64 7.29 13.12
CA GLU A 91 40.94 7.07 12.44
C GLU A 91 41.79 8.35 12.33
N LYS A 92 41.15 9.52 12.38
CA LYS A 92 41.78 10.85 12.33
C LYS A 92 42.13 11.41 13.70
N GLY A 93 41.94 10.65 14.78
CA GLY A 93 42.24 11.06 16.14
C GLY A 93 41.19 11.98 16.79
N GLU A 94 40.03 12.18 16.15
CA GLU A 94 38.97 13.08 16.63
C GLU A 94 38.06 12.36 17.62
N LYS A 95 37.71 13.04 18.73
CA LYS A 95 36.86 12.46 19.78
C LYS A 95 35.44 12.21 19.26
N ILE A 96 34.99 10.97 19.36
CA ILE A 96 33.64 10.51 19.01
C ILE A 96 32.65 10.89 20.13
N LEU A 97 31.44 11.29 19.73
CA LEU A 97 30.28 11.48 20.59
C LEU A 97 29.38 10.25 20.51
N SER A 98 29.44 9.37 21.51
CA SER A 98 28.64 8.14 21.54
C SER A 98 27.14 8.44 21.46
N GLY A 99 26.41 7.70 20.64
CA GLY A 99 24.96 7.86 20.48
C GLY A 99 24.51 9.14 19.75
N VAL A 100 25.43 9.94 19.19
CA VAL A 100 25.11 11.13 18.40
C VAL A 100 25.31 10.85 16.91
N PHE A 101 24.28 11.11 16.11
CA PHE A 101 24.23 10.74 14.70
C PHE A 101 23.41 11.76 13.87
N SER A 102 23.50 11.66 12.56
CA SER A 102 22.77 12.52 11.61
C SER A 102 22.23 11.72 10.42
N ASP A 103 21.79 12.43 9.38
CA ASP A 103 21.38 11.85 8.11
C ASP A 103 22.49 11.05 7.41
N LYS A 104 23.75 11.50 7.57
CA LYS A 104 24.92 10.97 6.87
C LYS A 104 25.92 10.25 7.78
N LEU A 105 25.91 10.55 9.08
CA LEU A 105 26.90 10.04 10.02
C LEU A 105 26.22 9.11 11.03
N ASP A 106 26.74 7.88 11.16
CA ASP A 106 26.35 6.94 12.23
C ASP A 106 26.93 7.33 13.59
N GLN A 107 28.05 8.06 13.57
CA GLN A 107 28.69 8.62 14.75
C GLN A 107 29.25 9.99 14.41
N MET A 108 28.90 10.99 15.21
CA MET A 108 29.42 12.34 15.09
C MET A 108 30.62 12.55 16.03
N THR A 109 31.53 13.42 15.64
CA THR A 109 32.65 13.87 16.45
C THR A 109 32.35 15.22 17.12
N MET A 110 33.23 15.64 18.02
CA MET A 110 33.22 17.01 18.55
C MET A 110 33.32 18.09 17.46
N LYS A 111 33.98 17.78 16.34
CA LYS A 111 34.09 18.70 15.21
C LYS A 111 32.75 18.82 14.47
N ASP A 112 32.12 17.70 14.17
CA ASP A 112 30.81 17.67 13.49
C ASP A 112 29.74 18.38 14.31
N LYS A 113 29.78 18.22 15.64
CA LYS A 113 28.94 19.00 16.56
C LYS A 113 29.13 20.51 16.37
N ARG A 114 30.38 20.99 16.38
CA ARG A 114 30.68 22.42 16.23
C ARG A 114 30.22 22.94 14.87
N GLU A 115 30.36 22.14 13.82
CA GLU A 115 29.86 22.47 12.49
C GLU A 115 28.33 22.55 12.47
N PHE A 116 27.65 21.58 13.07
CA PHE A 116 26.20 21.58 13.17
C PHE A 116 25.66 22.75 14.02
N SER A 117 26.35 23.12 15.11
CA SER A 117 26.02 24.33 15.88
C SER A 117 26.07 25.59 15.02
N LYS A 118 27.02 25.70 14.08
CA LYS A 118 27.07 26.83 13.13
C LYS A 118 25.88 26.81 12.17
N VAL A 119 25.53 25.63 11.65
CA VAL A 119 24.33 25.45 10.80
C VAL A 119 23.07 25.90 11.53
N LEU A 120 22.93 25.56 12.81
CA LEU A 120 21.79 25.98 13.64
C LEU A 120 21.75 27.50 13.83
N THR A 121 22.90 28.13 14.14
CA THR A 121 22.99 29.59 14.28
C THR A 121 22.66 30.30 12.97
N GLU A 122 23.21 29.84 11.85
CA GLU A 122 22.95 30.43 10.53
C GLU A 122 21.46 30.29 10.14
N ALA A 123 20.85 29.12 10.38
CA ALA A 123 19.43 28.93 10.15
C ALA A 123 18.57 29.86 11.04
N GLN A 124 18.97 30.09 12.29
CA GLN A 124 18.30 31.03 13.18
C GLN A 124 18.37 32.46 12.64
N GLU A 125 19.57 32.92 12.23
CA GLU A 125 19.80 34.25 11.65
C GLU A 125 18.98 34.46 10.37
N LYS A 126 18.84 33.43 9.54
CA LYS A 126 18.00 33.43 8.33
C LYS A 126 16.50 33.39 8.62
N GLY A 127 16.09 33.18 9.87
CA GLY A 127 14.69 33.18 10.27
C GLY A 127 14.00 31.81 10.16
N SER A 128 14.76 30.72 10.11
CA SER A 128 14.22 29.36 10.08
C SER A 128 13.60 28.94 11.41
N VAL A 129 12.70 27.97 11.34
CA VAL A 129 12.13 27.28 12.51
C VAL A 129 13.03 26.12 12.87
N MET A 130 13.31 25.94 14.16
CA MET A 130 13.88 24.70 14.68
C MET A 130 12.77 23.78 15.19
N TRP A 131 12.72 22.55 14.69
CA TRP A 131 11.88 21.48 15.25
C TRP A 131 12.71 20.64 16.20
N GLU A 132 12.17 20.43 17.40
CA GLU A 132 12.79 19.66 18.46
C GLU A 132 11.88 18.47 18.75
N ASP A 133 12.32 17.28 18.33
CA ASP A 133 11.57 16.04 18.51
C ASP A 133 12.23 15.18 19.59
N VAL A 134 11.41 14.47 20.36
CA VAL A 134 11.86 13.47 21.34
C VAL A 134 11.10 12.17 21.11
N ILE A 135 11.84 11.12 20.81
CA ILE A 135 11.33 9.74 20.78
C ILE A 135 11.71 9.10 22.11
N SER A 136 10.73 8.80 22.95
CA SER A 136 10.96 8.11 24.23
C SER A 136 10.43 6.69 24.16
N PHE A 137 11.13 5.78 24.82
CA PHE A 137 10.81 4.36 24.86
C PHE A 137 10.44 3.92 26.26
N ASP A 138 9.51 2.98 26.35
CA ASP A 138 9.42 2.13 27.52
C ASP A 138 10.60 1.14 27.48
N ASN A 139 11.45 1.14 28.51
CA ASN A 139 12.65 0.29 28.49
C ASN A 139 12.29 -1.20 28.44
N THR A 140 11.25 -1.64 29.14
CA THR A 140 10.79 -3.03 29.09
C THR A 140 10.31 -3.39 27.69
N TYR A 141 9.64 -2.47 26.99
CA TYR A 141 9.29 -2.68 25.60
C TYR A 141 10.50 -2.86 24.68
N LEU A 142 11.60 -2.12 24.90
CA LEU A 142 12.84 -2.35 24.14
C LEU A 142 13.44 -3.74 24.44
N GLU A 143 13.40 -4.19 25.69
CA GLU A 143 13.90 -5.52 26.09
C GLU A 143 13.07 -6.66 25.49
N GLU A 144 11.74 -6.56 25.56
CA GLU A 144 10.82 -7.53 24.98
C GLU A 144 11.03 -7.73 23.48
N ASN A 145 11.52 -6.70 22.78
CA ASN A 145 11.81 -6.72 21.35
C ASN A 145 13.30 -6.96 21.04
N GLY A 146 14.11 -7.31 22.04
CA GLY A 146 15.53 -7.61 21.88
C GLY A 146 16.40 -6.42 21.46
N LEU A 147 15.90 -5.20 21.64
CA LEU A 147 16.59 -3.96 21.27
C LEU A 147 17.47 -3.43 22.40
N TYR A 148 17.21 -3.85 23.64
CA TYR A 148 17.92 -3.38 24.83
C TYR A 148 18.14 -4.52 25.82
N ASN A 149 19.24 -4.44 26.57
CA ASN A 149 19.52 -5.32 27.68
C ASN A 149 19.86 -4.48 28.93
N SER A 150 18.97 -4.48 29.94
CA SER A 150 19.21 -3.76 31.19
C SER A 150 20.38 -4.29 31.99
N THR A 151 20.76 -5.56 31.83
CA THR A 151 21.88 -6.16 32.57
C THR A 151 23.22 -5.71 31.99
N THR A 152 23.38 -5.75 30.66
CA THR A 152 24.67 -5.48 30.00
C THR A 152 24.91 -4.02 29.70
N GLY A 153 23.87 -3.20 29.45
CA GLY A 153 24.08 -1.87 28.86
C GLY A 153 23.67 -1.77 27.41
N GLU A 154 23.66 -2.90 26.71
CA GLU A 154 23.64 -2.97 25.26
C GLU A 154 22.29 -2.51 24.71
N LEU A 155 22.35 -1.71 23.66
CA LEU A 155 21.21 -1.18 22.93
C LEU A 155 21.56 -1.30 21.46
N ASP A 156 20.61 -1.75 20.65
CA ASP A 156 20.75 -1.82 19.20
C ASP A 156 20.65 -0.42 18.58
N GLU A 157 21.70 0.39 18.77
CA GLU A 157 21.76 1.76 18.27
C GLU A 157 21.58 1.82 16.75
N ASP A 158 22.10 0.85 16.00
CA ASP A 158 21.99 0.80 14.55
C ASP A 158 20.51 0.74 14.09
N ARG A 159 19.70 -0.12 14.70
CA ARG A 159 18.25 -0.16 14.40
C ARG A 159 17.55 1.14 14.78
N LEU A 160 17.87 1.73 15.94
CA LEU A 160 17.31 3.01 16.37
C LEU A 160 17.68 4.14 15.39
N GLN A 161 18.93 4.18 14.93
CA GLN A 161 19.42 5.17 13.96
C GLN A 161 18.75 5.00 12.60
N LYS A 162 18.64 3.77 12.09
CA LYS A 162 17.94 3.45 10.83
C LYS A 162 16.47 3.86 10.87
N ALA A 163 15.77 3.51 11.94
CA ALA A 163 14.38 3.92 12.18
C ALA A 163 14.23 5.44 12.23
N THR A 164 15.14 6.12 12.92
CA THR A 164 15.18 7.58 12.98
C THR A 164 15.37 8.21 11.60
N ARG A 165 16.31 7.71 10.79
CA ARG A 165 16.55 8.24 9.44
C ARG A 165 15.34 8.05 8.53
N LYS A 166 14.67 6.90 8.58
CA LYS A 166 13.42 6.69 7.80
C LYS A 166 12.32 7.64 8.26
N MET A 167 12.14 7.80 9.57
CA MET A 167 11.21 8.78 10.14
C MET A 167 11.49 10.20 9.63
N MET A 168 12.76 10.64 9.65
CA MET A 168 13.16 11.98 9.22
C MET A 168 12.98 12.21 7.72
N LYS A 169 13.26 11.19 6.87
CA LYS A 169 12.91 11.23 5.44
C LYS A 169 11.41 11.40 5.23
N LYS A 170 10.59 10.70 6.02
CA LYS A 170 9.14 10.80 5.97
C LYS A 170 8.63 12.16 6.44
N PHE A 171 9.22 12.73 7.50
CA PHE A 171 8.95 14.08 7.98
C PHE A 171 9.22 15.13 6.90
N ALA A 172 10.42 15.12 6.31
CA ALA A 172 10.82 16.05 5.25
C ALA A 172 9.82 16.04 4.08
N LYS A 173 9.42 14.84 3.62
CA LYS A 173 8.45 14.68 2.53
C LYS A 173 7.03 15.15 2.89
N LEU A 174 6.55 14.89 4.10
CA LEU A 174 5.17 15.22 4.50
C LEU A 174 4.97 16.70 4.77
N GLU A 175 6.01 17.36 5.27
CA GLU A 175 6.01 18.78 5.57
C GLU A 175 6.64 19.61 4.44
N ASP A 176 7.12 18.98 3.37
CA ASP A 176 7.73 19.65 2.21
C ASP A 176 8.91 20.54 2.61
N LEU A 177 9.82 19.97 3.42
CA LEU A 177 11.02 20.67 3.89
C LEU A 177 12.08 20.70 2.79
N HIS A 178 12.64 21.87 2.55
CA HIS A 178 13.71 22.11 1.61
C HIS A 178 15.07 21.94 2.30
N GLU A 179 15.86 20.96 1.83
CA GLU A 179 17.20 20.64 2.35
C GLU A 179 17.31 20.63 3.90
N PRO A 180 16.47 19.86 4.61
CA PRO A 180 16.48 19.86 6.06
C PRO A 180 17.81 19.31 6.61
N ARG A 181 18.38 20.02 7.58
CA ARG A 181 19.56 19.61 8.34
C ARG A 181 19.13 19.17 9.72
N TRP A 182 19.57 17.99 10.14
CA TRP A 182 19.23 17.48 11.47
C TRP A 182 20.37 16.70 12.13
N MET A 183 20.31 16.69 13.46
CA MET A 183 21.16 15.89 14.34
C MET A 183 20.28 15.22 15.39
N ALA A 184 20.64 14.00 15.76
CA ALA A 184 19.96 13.22 16.77
C ALA A 184 20.93 12.71 17.83
N SER A 185 20.42 12.48 19.04
CA SER A 185 21.21 11.97 20.15
C SER A 185 20.40 11.02 21.03
N ILE A 186 20.95 9.83 21.27
CA ILE A 186 20.40 8.80 22.15
C ILE A 186 20.85 9.07 23.59
N HIS A 187 19.92 9.36 24.48
CA HIS A 187 20.15 9.61 25.91
C HIS A 187 19.75 8.39 26.73
N ARG A 188 20.61 8.02 27.69
CA ARG A 188 20.51 6.79 28.50
C ARG A 188 20.52 7.07 30.01
N ASN A 189 20.63 8.33 30.40
CA ASN A 189 20.86 8.76 31.79
C ASN A 189 19.59 9.15 32.55
N THR A 190 18.42 8.92 31.97
CA THR A 190 17.11 9.16 32.57
C THR A 190 16.38 7.84 32.79
N ASP A 191 15.23 7.88 33.45
CA ASP A 191 14.38 6.71 33.70
C ASP A 191 14.12 5.89 32.41
N ASN A 192 13.88 6.57 31.28
CA ASN A 192 13.64 5.94 29.98
C ASN A 192 14.69 6.34 28.94
N ILE A 193 15.11 5.39 28.10
CA ILE A 193 15.94 5.69 26.92
C ILE A 193 15.12 6.57 25.96
N HIS A 194 15.78 7.56 25.37
CA HIS A 194 15.11 8.46 24.43
C HIS A 194 16.08 9.06 23.41
N ILE A 195 15.56 9.47 22.26
CA ILE A 195 16.30 10.13 21.19
C ILE A 195 15.80 11.57 21.11
N HIS A 196 16.69 12.53 21.29
CA HIS A 196 16.40 13.93 20.95
C HIS A 196 16.83 14.22 19.53
N LEU A 197 16.08 15.05 18.83
CA LEU A 197 16.40 15.51 17.49
C LEU A 197 16.28 17.03 17.41
N ALA A 198 17.21 17.65 16.67
CA ALA A 198 17.12 19.03 16.22
C ALA A 198 17.04 19.04 14.70
N THR A 199 16.05 19.72 14.13
CA THR A 199 15.90 19.88 12.68
C THR A 199 15.68 21.33 12.31
N VAL A 200 16.36 21.80 11.28
CA VAL A 200 16.18 23.12 10.68
C VAL A 200 16.19 23.02 9.15
N GLU A 201 15.61 24.00 8.48
CA GLU A 201 15.95 24.29 7.08
C GLU A 201 17.04 25.37 7.09
N LEU A 202 18.09 25.23 6.29
CA LEU A 202 19.10 26.29 6.21
C LEU A 202 18.52 27.55 5.55
N GLU A 203 17.76 27.34 4.47
CA GLU A 203 16.97 28.37 3.81
C GLU A 203 15.48 28.19 4.16
N PRO A 204 14.84 29.15 4.87
CA PRO A 204 13.48 28.97 5.35
C PRO A 204 12.47 28.90 4.20
N SER A 205 11.75 27.79 4.09
CA SER A 205 10.69 27.61 3.08
C SER A 205 9.27 27.80 3.65
N ARG A 206 9.15 27.88 4.99
CA ARG A 206 7.87 27.83 5.69
C ARG A 206 6.99 29.04 5.37
N LYS A 207 5.71 28.74 5.11
CA LYS A 207 4.67 29.77 4.98
C LYS A 207 4.66 30.68 6.21
N GLN A 208 4.66 31.98 5.95
CA GLN A 208 4.52 32.99 6.99
C GLN A 208 3.06 33.05 7.47
N VAL A 209 2.87 33.19 8.78
CA VAL A 209 1.57 33.35 9.44
C VAL A 209 1.63 34.58 10.34
N VAL A 210 0.48 35.21 10.57
CA VAL A 210 0.34 36.29 11.54
C VAL A 210 -0.25 35.71 12.81
N VAL A 211 0.48 35.83 13.92
CA VAL A 211 0.03 35.46 15.26
C VAL A 211 0.40 36.63 16.17
N ASP A 212 -0.54 37.09 17.00
CA ASP A 212 -0.34 38.25 17.89
C ASP A 212 0.22 39.49 17.17
N ASN A 213 -0.30 39.78 15.97
CA ASN A 213 0.13 40.87 15.09
C ASN A 213 1.61 40.82 14.63
N LYS A 214 2.27 39.66 14.79
CA LYS A 214 3.64 39.43 14.31
C LYS A 214 3.65 38.42 13.18
N LYS A 215 4.30 38.80 12.07
CA LYS A 215 4.55 37.89 10.93
C LYS A 215 5.71 36.97 11.28
N GLN A 216 5.48 35.66 11.25
CA GLN A 216 6.46 34.65 11.61
C GLN A 216 6.27 33.36 10.81
N PRO A 217 7.31 32.53 10.63
CA PRO A 217 7.17 31.26 9.95
C PRO A 217 6.27 30.30 10.72
N ARG A 218 5.45 29.52 10.00
CA ARG A 218 4.62 28.47 10.63
C ARG A 218 5.48 27.29 11.08
N GLY A 219 5.69 27.18 12.39
CA GLY A 219 6.37 26.02 12.98
C GLY A 219 5.48 24.81 13.29
N LYS A 220 4.18 25.02 13.57
CA LYS A 220 3.26 23.92 13.89
C LYS A 220 3.01 22.99 12.69
N ARG A 221 3.37 21.71 12.87
CA ARG A 221 3.20 20.60 11.92
C ARG A 221 1.78 20.02 11.96
N LYS A 222 1.39 19.26 10.93
CA LYS A 222 0.11 18.55 10.93
C LYS A 222 0.17 17.35 11.89
N GLN A 223 -0.92 17.07 12.61
CA GLN A 223 -0.99 15.86 13.45
C GLN A 223 -0.77 14.58 12.63
N SER A 224 -1.33 14.52 11.42
CA SER A 224 -1.11 13.43 10.48
C SER A 224 0.37 13.21 10.11
N SER A 225 1.20 14.25 10.19
CA SER A 225 2.64 14.15 9.91
C SER A 225 3.36 13.48 11.08
N LEU A 226 3.10 13.94 12.31
CA LEU A 226 3.63 13.31 13.54
C LEU A 226 3.21 11.84 13.63
N ASP A 227 1.95 11.54 13.30
CA ASP A 227 1.46 10.18 13.31
C ASP A 227 2.18 9.29 12.31
N LYS A 228 2.36 9.77 11.08
CA LYS A 228 3.04 9.02 10.03
C LYS A 228 4.54 8.88 10.32
N MET A 229 5.16 9.88 10.96
CA MET A 229 6.52 9.77 11.49
C MET A 229 6.60 8.64 12.52
N LYS A 230 5.72 8.65 13.52
CA LYS A 230 5.66 7.60 14.54
C LYS A 230 5.44 6.21 13.94
N THR A 231 4.55 6.09 12.96
CA THR A 231 4.29 4.84 12.24
C THR A 231 5.51 4.36 11.46
N GLU A 232 6.18 5.25 10.72
CA GLU A 232 7.38 4.92 9.95
C GLU A 232 8.52 4.46 10.86
N PHE A 233 8.73 5.19 11.97
CA PHE A 233 9.72 4.85 12.97
C PHE A 233 9.47 3.46 13.57
N GLY A 234 8.26 3.20 14.05
CA GLY A 234 7.90 1.93 14.69
C GLY A 234 7.94 0.73 13.72
N THR A 235 7.50 0.95 12.48
CA THR A 235 7.54 -0.06 11.41
C THR A 235 8.96 -0.48 11.09
N GLU A 236 9.87 0.49 10.99
CA GLU A 236 11.28 0.19 10.74
C GLU A 236 11.95 -0.47 11.94
N LEU A 237 11.74 0.08 13.14
CA LEU A 237 12.38 -0.39 14.35
C LEU A 237 12.08 -1.87 14.63
N LEU A 238 10.82 -2.28 14.46
CA LEU A 238 10.39 -3.67 14.66
C LEU A 238 10.38 -4.51 13.39
N GLN A 239 10.89 -3.98 12.27
CA GLN A 239 10.97 -4.72 11.00
C GLN A 239 9.62 -5.33 10.59
N MET A 240 8.54 -4.57 10.74
CA MET A 240 7.16 -5.04 10.59
C MET A 240 6.78 -5.41 9.13
N SER A 241 7.71 -5.30 8.18
CA SER A 241 7.50 -5.67 6.78
C SER A 241 7.02 -7.12 6.64
N GLU A 242 7.56 -8.03 7.45
CA GLU A 242 7.18 -9.44 7.43
C GLU A 242 5.73 -9.64 7.90
N LEU A 243 5.32 -8.96 8.97
CA LEU A 243 3.94 -8.99 9.47
C LEU A 243 2.93 -8.48 8.43
N PHE A 244 3.31 -7.44 7.66
CA PHE A 244 2.47 -6.92 6.58
C PHE A 244 2.40 -7.86 5.38
N TYR A 245 3.51 -8.54 5.08
CA TYR A 245 3.57 -9.54 4.03
C TYR A 245 2.68 -10.74 4.37
N GLN A 246 2.77 -11.27 5.59
CA GLN A 246 1.96 -12.41 6.05
C GLN A 246 0.45 -12.13 5.95
N VAL A 247 -0.01 -10.95 6.39
CA VAL A 247 -1.43 -10.55 6.22
C VAL A 247 -1.82 -10.46 4.74
N THR A 248 -0.91 -9.97 3.89
CA THR A 248 -1.16 -9.85 2.44
C THR A 248 -1.23 -11.20 1.76
N ASP A 249 -0.33 -12.12 2.11
CA ASP A 249 -0.26 -13.48 1.62
C ASP A 249 -1.50 -14.27 2.06
N GLN A 250 -1.86 -14.22 3.34
CA GLN A 250 -3.02 -14.93 3.87
C GLN A 250 -4.34 -14.45 3.26
N ARG A 251 -4.48 -13.14 3.03
CA ARG A 251 -5.61 -12.59 2.27
C ARG A 251 -5.67 -13.14 0.85
N GLN A 252 -4.52 -13.33 0.21
CA GLN A 252 -4.45 -13.83 -1.16
C GLN A 252 -4.81 -15.32 -1.22
N LYS A 253 -4.36 -16.13 -0.25
CA LYS A 253 -4.78 -17.54 -0.10
C LYS A 253 -6.30 -17.66 0.00
N ALA A 254 -6.93 -16.92 0.92
CA ALA A 254 -8.38 -16.92 1.07
C ALA A 254 -9.11 -16.56 -0.25
N VAL A 255 -8.60 -15.57 -0.99
CA VAL A 255 -9.15 -15.18 -2.30
C VAL A 255 -8.96 -16.25 -3.37
N ASP A 256 -7.86 -17.00 -3.34
CA ASP A 256 -7.61 -18.09 -4.27
C ASP A 256 -8.36 -19.36 -3.91
N ASP A 257 -8.65 -19.61 -2.64
CA ASP A 257 -9.39 -20.79 -2.19
C ASP A 257 -10.88 -20.67 -2.49
N ILE A 258 -11.51 -19.51 -2.24
CA ILE A 258 -12.88 -19.28 -2.70
C ILE A 258 -12.97 -19.37 -4.24
N ARG A 259 -11.94 -18.93 -4.96
CA ARG A 259 -11.88 -19.07 -6.42
C ARG A 259 -11.88 -20.54 -6.82
N LYS A 260 -10.95 -21.34 -6.29
CA LYS A 260 -10.83 -22.78 -6.58
C LYS A 260 -12.13 -23.53 -6.25
N TYR A 261 -12.75 -23.18 -5.13
CA TYR A 261 -14.02 -23.79 -4.73
C TYR A 261 -15.13 -23.51 -5.74
N LEU A 262 -15.32 -22.24 -6.12
CA LEU A 262 -16.35 -21.84 -7.08
C LEU A 262 -16.04 -22.32 -8.51
N GLU A 263 -14.77 -22.50 -8.87
CA GLU A 263 -14.35 -23.07 -10.16
C GLU A 263 -14.82 -24.53 -10.36
N LYS A 264 -15.18 -25.25 -9.28
CA LYS A 264 -15.76 -26.61 -9.38
C LYS A 264 -17.20 -26.61 -9.94
N ARG A 265 -17.85 -25.44 -10.01
CA ARG A 265 -19.16 -25.20 -10.66
C ARG A 265 -20.31 -26.11 -10.22
N TYR A 266 -20.34 -26.54 -8.96
CA TYR A 266 -21.54 -27.17 -8.41
C TYR A 266 -22.69 -26.17 -8.45
N GLU A 267 -23.75 -26.48 -9.20
CA GLU A 267 -24.94 -25.63 -9.27
C GLU A 267 -25.65 -25.67 -7.93
N LYS A 268 -25.82 -24.50 -7.31
CA LYS A 268 -26.50 -24.34 -6.03
C LYS A 268 -27.56 -23.25 -6.16
N ASP A 269 -28.68 -23.44 -5.47
CA ASP A 269 -29.81 -22.51 -5.51
C ASP A 269 -29.38 -21.08 -5.19
N ILE A 270 -28.51 -20.90 -4.20
CA ILE A 270 -27.98 -19.58 -3.82
C ILE A 270 -27.18 -18.90 -4.94
N TYR A 271 -26.46 -19.66 -5.77
CA TYR A 271 -25.74 -19.10 -6.91
C TYR A 271 -26.72 -18.65 -7.98
N THR A 272 -27.73 -19.47 -8.27
CA THR A 272 -28.80 -19.16 -9.22
C THR A 272 -29.57 -17.93 -8.80
N GLN A 273 -30.06 -17.89 -7.55
CA GLN A 273 -30.78 -16.74 -6.99
C GLN A 273 -29.94 -15.46 -6.99
N THR A 274 -28.63 -15.57 -6.80
CA THR A 274 -27.72 -14.41 -6.86
C THR A 274 -27.52 -13.94 -8.31
N ILE A 275 -27.34 -14.87 -9.25
CA ILE A 275 -27.21 -14.55 -10.68
C ILE A 275 -28.49 -13.90 -11.20
N ASP A 276 -29.66 -14.46 -10.89
CA ASP A 276 -30.95 -13.94 -11.34
C ASP A 276 -31.24 -12.54 -10.78
N TYR A 277 -30.86 -12.29 -9.53
CA TYR A 277 -30.90 -10.96 -8.94
C TYR A 277 -30.02 -9.96 -9.70
N LEU A 278 -28.77 -10.32 -9.99
CA LEU A 278 -27.84 -9.48 -10.73
C LEU A 278 -28.32 -9.25 -12.19
N ASP A 279 -29.01 -10.22 -12.79
CA ASP A 279 -29.61 -10.08 -14.11
C ASP A 279 -30.69 -9.00 -14.13
N HIS A 280 -31.47 -8.91 -13.06
CA HIS A 280 -32.52 -7.92 -12.90
C HIS A 280 -31.96 -6.51 -12.63
N ILE A 281 -31.03 -6.39 -11.68
CA ILE A 281 -30.54 -5.09 -11.20
C ILE A 281 -29.41 -4.51 -12.06
N GLU A 282 -28.42 -5.32 -12.42
CA GLU A 282 -27.26 -4.88 -13.20
C GLU A 282 -27.44 -5.11 -14.72
N GLY A 283 -28.52 -5.77 -15.11
CA GLY A 283 -28.85 -6.14 -16.48
C GLY A 283 -28.18 -7.44 -16.93
N ASN A 284 -28.73 -8.05 -17.99
CA ASN A 284 -28.32 -9.37 -18.45
C ASN A 284 -26.85 -9.45 -18.96
N ASP A 285 -26.17 -8.33 -19.13
CA ASP A 285 -24.76 -8.27 -19.54
C ASP A 285 -23.78 -7.98 -18.38
N TRP A 286 -24.23 -7.99 -17.11
CA TRP A 286 -23.39 -7.68 -15.94
C TRP A 286 -22.09 -8.50 -15.87
N HIS A 287 -22.10 -9.79 -16.25
CA HIS A 287 -20.90 -10.63 -16.31
C HIS A 287 -19.82 -10.06 -17.23
N LYS A 288 -20.19 -9.33 -18.30
CA LYS A 288 -19.26 -8.60 -19.17
C LYS A 288 -18.80 -7.29 -18.52
N LYS A 289 -19.69 -6.60 -17.80
CA LYS A 289 -19.38 -5.38 -17.05
C LYS A 289 -18.37 -5.65 -15.94
N VAL A 290 -18.44 -6.81 -15.27
CA VAL A 290 -17.45 -7.26 -14.28
C VAL A 290 -16.08 -7.48 -14.92
N LYS A 291 -16.01 -8.12 -16.10
CA LYS A 291 -14.74 -8.27 -16.85
C LYS A 291 -14.08 -6.93 -17.23
N ARG A 292 -14.90 -5.88 -17.42
CA ARG A 292 -14.47 -4.50 -17.74
C ARG A 292 -14.33 -3.61 -16.50
N ASN A 293 -14.47 -4.14 -15.29
CA ASN A 293 -14.47 -3.40 -14.01
C ASN A 293 -15.55 -2.29 -13.90
N HIS A 294 -16.60 -2.34 -14.73
CA HIS A 294 -17.72 -1.41 -14.66
C HIS A 294 -18.62 -1.72 -13.46
N VAL A 295 -18.77 -3.01 -13.13
CA VAL A 295 -19.47 -3.52 -11.94
C VAL A 295 -18.46 -4.19 -11.02
N SER A 296 -18.52 -3.88 -9.73
CA SER A 296 -17.67 -4.45 -8.67
C SER A 296 -18.49 -4.57 -7.40
N TYR A 297 -18.04 -5.38 -6.45
CA TYR A 297 -18.70 -5.59 -5.15
C TYR A 297 -19.07 -4.27 -4.46
N LYS A 298 -18.14 -3.29 -4.48
CA LYS A 298 -18.36 -1.99 -3.85
C LYS A 298 -19.50 -1.18 -4.48
N LYS A 299 -19.72 -1.35 -5.80
CA LYS A 299 -20.73 -0.64 -6.59
C LYS A 299 -22.12 -1.28 -6.51
N LEU A 300 -22.22 -2.54 -6.05
CA LEU A 300 -23.51 -3.19 -5.84
C LEU A 300 -24.33 -2.45 -4.77
N ASP A 301 -25.65 -2.56 -4.91
CA ASP A 301 -26.60 -2.14 -3.89
C ASP A 301 -26.51 -3.01 -2.62
N GLY A 302 -27.27 -2.65 -1.59
CA GLY A 302 -27.21 -3.33 -0.29
C GLY A 302 -27.57 -4.82 -0.40
N GLU A 303 -28.59 -5.14 -1.17
CA GLU A 303 -29.07 -6.52 -1.38
C GLU A 303 -28.10 -7.33 -2.24
N GLY A 304 -27.51 -6.74 -3.29
CA GLY A 304 -26.48 -7.39 -4.10
C GLY A 304 -25.23 -7.71 -3.28
N LYS A 305 -24.78 -6.79 -2.41
CA LYS A 305 -23.70 -7.06 -1.45
C LYS A 305 -24.07 -8.19 -0.50
N TYR A 306 -25.28 -8.16 0.07
CA TYR A 306 -25.77 -9.19 0.97
C TYR A 306 -25.77 -10.57 0.31
N ARG A 307 -26.30 -10.72 -0.90
CA ARG A 307 -26.33 -11.99 -1.64
C ARG A 307 -24.93 -12.55 -1.92
N ILE A 308 -24.01 -11.68 -2.33
CA ILE A 308 -22.60 -12.07 -2.52
C ILE A 308 -21.98 -12.52 -1.19
N ASP A 309 -22.23 -11.81 -0.09
CA ASP A 309 -21.75 -12.20 1.24
C ASP A 309 -22.33 -13.55 1.68
N GLN A 310 -23.59 -13.86 1.36
CA GLN A 310 -24.19 -15.16 1.66
C GLN A 310 -23.55 -16.29 0.86
N VAL A 311 -23.15 -16.05 -0.39
CA VAL A 311 -22.37 -17.02 -1.16
C VAL A 311 -21.02 -17.27 -0.49
N VAL A 312 -20.31 -16.23 -0.08
CA VAL A 312 -19.03 -16.37 0.65
C VAL A 312 -19.22 -17.19 1.93
N LYS A 313 -20.24 -16.87 2.74
CA LYS A 313 -20.58 -17.62 3.97
C LYS A 313 -20.92 -19.08 3.70
N LYS A 314 -21.67 -19.36 2.63
CA LYS A 314 -22.02 -20.72 2.24
C LYS A 314 -20.77 -21.54 1.91
N VAL A 315 -19.81 -20.95 1.19
CA VAL A 315 -18.53 -21.59 0.89
C VAL A 315 -17.73 -21.84 2.17
N ALA A 316 -17.62 -20.85 3.06
CA ALA A 316 -16.92 -21.01 4.35
C ALA A 316 -17.52 -22.12 5.24
N ASN A 317 -18.83 -22.36 5.15
CA ASN A 317 -19.47 -23.46 5.90
C ASN A 317 -19.22 -24.85 5.29
N GLU A 318 -18.79 -24.93 4.04
CA GLU A 318 -18.68 -26.20 3.29
C GLU A 318 -17.25 -26.57 2.91
N ASP A 319 -16.31 -25.62 2.96
CA ASP A 319 -14.91 -25.81 2.64
C ASP A 319 -14.05 -25.44 3.85
N GLU A 320 -13.53 -26.47 4.53
CA GLU A 320 -12.72 -26.31 5.74
C GLU A 320 -11.44 -25.51 5.47
N THR A 321 -10.79 -25.73 4.32
CA THR A 321 -9.57 -24.99 3.95
C THR A 321 -9.85 -23.50 3.85
N PHE A 322 -10.88 -23.10 3.10
CA PHE A 322 -11.27 -21.70 3.00
C PHE A 322 -11.70 -21.10 4.35
N ARG A 323 -12.40 -21.87 5.19
CA ARG A 323 -12.76 -21.42 6.54
C ARG A 323 -11.53 -21.13 7.40
N ASN A 324 -10.58 -22.05 7.42
CA ASN A 324 -9.34 -21.91 8.18
C ASN A 324 -8.53 -20.70 7.67
N ASP A 325 -8.50 -20.49 6.35
CA ASP A 325 -7.83 -19.33 5.75
C ASP A 325 -8.39 -17.98 6.24
N LEU A 326 -9.71 -17.90 6.43
CA LEU A 326 -10.38 -16.71 6.98
C LEU A 326 -10.07 -16.53 8.47
N GLU A 327 -10.09 -17.61 9.25
CA GLU A 327 -9.75 -17.60 10.68
C GLU A 327 -8.29 -17.18 10.90
N GLU A 328 -7.36 -17.72 10.12
CA GLU A 328 -5.94 -17.33 10.16
C GLU A 328 -5.74 -15.86 9.79
N TYR A 329 -6.44 -15.37 8.76
CA TYR A 329 -6.38 -13.95 8.41
C TYR A 329 -6.85 -13.06 9.57
N GLU A 330 -7.95 -13.43 10.22
CA GLU A 330 -8.49 -12.71 11.37
C GLU A 330 -7.50 -12.70 12.54
N GLN A 331 -6.91 -13.85 12.87
CA GLN A 331 -5.88 -13.95 13.91
C GLN A 331 -4.65 -13.08 13.61
N MET A 332 -4.18 -13.06 12.35
CA MET A 332 -3.03 -12.25 11.95
C MET A 332 -3.29 -10.74 12.08
N ILE A 333 -4.48 -10.26 11.66
CA ILE A 333 -4.81 -8.83 11.82
C ILE A 333 -5.02 -8.46 13.29
N GLN A 334 -5.52 -9.38 14.13
CA GLN A 334 -5.62 -9.18 15.58
C GLN A 334 -4.24 -9.09 16.23
N LEU A 335 -3.33 -10.01 15.90
CA LEU A 335 -1.95 -9.99 16.37
C LEU A 335 -1.25 -8.68 16.00
N ASN A 336 -1.33 -8.27 14.74
CA ASN A 336 -0.75 -7.00 14.28
C ASN A 336 -1.36 -5.80 15.02
N ASN A 337 -2.67 -5.80 15.24
CA ASN A 337 -3.34 -4.76 16.00
C ASN A 337 -2.83 -4.70 17.45
N ASP A 338 -2.60 -5.84 18.09
CA ASP A 338 -2.07 -5.89 19.46
C ASP A 338 -0.62 -5.41 19.55
N ILE A 339 0.20 -5.72 18.54
CA ILE A 339 1.54 -5.14 18.42
C ILE A 339 1.45 -3.60 18.31
N PHE A 340 0.54 -3.07 17.48
CA PHE A 340 0.33 -1.62 17.39
C PHE A 340 -0.20 -1.00 18.68
N LYS A 341 -1.07 -1.69 19.42
CA LYS A 341 -1.56 -1.22 20.72
C LYS A 341 -0.44 -1.11 21.73
N LYS A 342 0.44 -2.12 21.81
CA LYS A 342 1.62 -2.09 22.68
C LYS A 342 2.57 -0.97 22.28
N MET A 343 2.84 -0.84 20.98
CA MET A 343 3.77 0.16 20.45
C MET A 343 3.30 1.60 20.67
N TYR A 344 2.06 1.90 20.27
CA TYR A 344 1.58 3.29 20.17
C TYR A 344 0.67 3.71 21.32
N GLY A 345 0.20 2.77 22.14
CA GLY A 345 -0.70 3.01 23.27
C GLY A 345 -2.17 3.08 22.88
N GLN A 346 -3.04 3.14 23.89
CA GLN A 346 -4.46 2.93 23.69
C GLN A 346 -5.29 4.15 23.23
N LYS A 347 -4.76 5.38 23.28
CA LYS A 347 -5.56 6.60 23.05
C LYS A 347 -5.82 6.97 21.58
N TYR A 348 -5.40 6.16 20.61
CA TYR A 348 -5.56 6.48 19.19
C TYR A 348 -6.75 5.73 18.56
N ASP A 349 -7.69 6.48 18.00
CA ASP A 349 -8.91 6.03 17.28
C ASP A 349 -8.61 5.16 16.02
N LYS A 350 -7.33 5.06 15.64
CA LYS A 350 -6.85 4.25 14.51
C LYS A 350 -6.96 2.72 14.69
N LYS A 351 -7.38 2.26 15.87
CA LYS A 351 -7.41 0.83 16.22
C LYS A 351 -8.62 0.10 15.66
N GLU A 352 -9.80 0.68 15.86
CA GLU A 352 -11.00 0.22 15.16
C GLU A 352 -10.81 0.41 13.67
N GLU A 353 -10.17 1.52 13.27
CA GLU A 353 -9.81 1.79 11.88
C GLU A 353 -8.93 0.69 11.27
N TYR A 354 -7.88 0.18 11.93
CA TYR A 354 -7.02 -0.88 11.37
C TYR A 354 -7.80 -2.17 11.11
N LEU A 355 -8.45 -2.74 12.15
CA LEU A 355 -9.19 -3.99 12.01
C LEU A 355 -10.33 -3.84 10.99
N SER A 356 -11.16 -2.80 11.14
CA SER A 356 -12.28 -2.54 10.20
C SER A 356 -11.79 -2.34 8.76
N THR A 357 -10.69 -1.63 8.56
CA THR A 357 -10.11 -1.41 7.22
C THR A 357 -9.66 -2.74 6.62
N ARG A 358 -8.97 -3.58 7.39
CA ARG A 358 -8.50 -4.89 6.91
C ARG A 358 -9.64 -5.87 6.65
N THR A 359 -10.62 -5.92 7.55
CA THR A 359 -11.85 -6.70 7.37
C THR A 359 -12.62 -6.23 6.12
N ALA A 360 -12.78 -4.91 5.93
CA ALA A 360 -13.43 -4.35 4.74
C ALA A 360 -12.66 -4.66 3.45
N GLU A 361 -11.32 -4.63 3.49
CA GLU A 361 -10.47 -4.97 2.35
C GLU A 361 -10.64 -6.45 1.94
N LEU A 362 -10.58 -7.37 2.91
CA LEU A 362 -10.82 -8.80 2.65
C LEU A 362 -12.22 -9.00 2.07
N LYS A 363 -13.24 -8.39 2.69
CA LYS A 363 -14.64 -8.46 2.23
C LYS A 363 -14.79 -8.02 0.78
N GLU A 364 -14.20 -6.88 0.43
CA GLU A 364 -14.24 -6.36 -0.94
C GLU A 364 -13.56 -7.31 -1.93
N ARG A 365 -12.42 -7.90 -1.58
CA ARG A 365 -11.69 -8.83 -2.44
C ARG A 365 -12.42 -10.16 -2.63
N LEU A 366 -12.95 -10.74 -1.56
CA LEU A 366 -13.78 -11.94 -1.61
C LEU A 366 -15.03 -11.69 -2.45
N GLY A 367 -15.73 -10.58 -2.21
CA GLY A 367 -16.91 -10.20 -2.96
C GLY A 367 -16.64 -10.03 -4.46
N ASN A 368 -15.57 -9.31 -4.81
CA ASN A 368 -15.14 -9.16 -6.21
C ASN A 368 -14.77 -10.50 -6.85
N ARG A 369 -14.11 -11.40 -6.10
CA ARG A 369 -13.77 -12.72 -6.59
C ARG A 369 -15.02 -13.55 -6.85
N THR A 370 -15.93 -13.65 -5.87
CA THR A 370 -17.20 -14.35 -5.98
C THR A 370 -18.01 -13.84 -7.17
N LEU A 371 -18.14 -12.52 -7.31
CA LEU A 371 -18.85 -11.89 -8.43
C LEU A 371 -18.27 -12.31 -9.79
N LYS A 372 -16.93 -12.39 -9.89
CA LYS A 372 -16.25 -12.84 -11.10
C LYS A 372 -16.54 -14.31 -11.42
N GLU A 373 -16.52 -15.19 -10.42
CA GLU A 373 -16.79 -16.61 -10.63
C GLU A 373 -18.25 -16.89 -10.98
N LEU A 374 -19.20 -16.22 -10.31
CA LEU A 374 -20.63 -16.26 -10.70
C LEU A 374 -20.85 -15.74 -12.13
N GLY A 375 -20.09 -14.71 -12.53
CA GLY A 375 -20.11 -14.19 -13.90
C GLY A 375 -19.66 -15.22 -14.94
N LYS A 376 -18.70 -16.08 -14.61
CA LYS A 376 -18.28 -17.20 -15.47
C LYS A 376 -19.35 -18.29 -15.55
N MET A 377 -20.03 -18.60 -14.43
CA MET A 377 -21.14 -19.56 -14.41
C MET A 377 -22.30 -19.07 -15.29
N LYS A 378 -22.63 -17.78 -15.19
CA LYS A 378 -23.62 -17.15 -16.07
C LYS A 378 -23.25 -17.28 -17.55
N GLU A 379 -22.01 -16.96 -17.90
CA GLU A 379 -21.54 -17.06 -19.29
C GLU A 379 -21.66 -18.49 -19.84
N GLU A 380 -21.33 -19.49 -19.02
CA GLU A 380 -21.49 -20.90 -19.37
C GLU A 380 -22.97 -21.29 -19.54
N ARG A 381 -23.87 -20.84 -18.66
CA ARG A 381 -25.33 -21.05 -18.82
C ARG A 381 -25.82 -20.51 -20.16
N LEU A 382 -25.38 -19.31 -20.54
CA LEU A 382 -25.72 -18.70 -21.83
C LEU A 382 -25.15 -19.49 -23.02
N GLN A 383 -23.90 -19.96 -22.93
CA GLN A 383 -23.28 -20.79 -23.96
C GLN A 383 -23.99 -22.14 -24.12
N ASN A 384 -24.32 -22.81 -23.01
CA ASN A 384 -25.04 -24.08 -23.01
C ASN A 384 -26.45 -23.94 -23.59
N SER A 385 -27.17 -22.86 -23.25
CA SER A 385 -28.47 -22.55 -23.85
C SER A 385 -28.36 -22.32 -25.37
N ASN A 386 -27.38 -21.53 -25.82
CA ASN A 386 -27.13 -21.30 -27.24
C ASN A 386 -26.73 -22.58 -28.00
N ASN A 387 -25.94 -23.46 -27.38
CA ASN A 387 -25.54 -24.72 -28.00
C ASN A 387 -26.73 -25.68 -28.11
N LYS A 388 -27.57 -25.80 -27.07
CA LYS A 388 -28.83 -26.56 -27.14
C LYS A 388 -29.73 -26.05 -28.26
N GLN A 389 -29.90 -24.73 -28.39
CA GLN A 389 -30.66 -24.14 -29.50
C GLN A 389 -30.08 -24.47 -30.88
N LYS A 390 -28.74 -24.48 -31.03
CA LYS A 390 -28.08 -24.86 -32.29
C LYS A 390 -28.30 -26.34 -32.63
N GLU A 391 -28.22 -27.24 -31.65
CA GLU A 391 -28.47 -28.67 -31.87
C GLU A 391 -29.93 -28.91 -32.27
N VAL A 392 -30.90 -28.28 -31.58
CA VAL A 392 -32.32 -28.38 -31.97
C VAL A 392 -32.55 -27.87 -33.39
N LYS A 393 -31.89 -26.77 -33.80
CA LYS A 393 -31.95 -26.29 -35.19
C LYS A 393 -31.36 -27.29 -36.18
N LYS A 394 -30.22 -27.91 -35.87
CA LYS A 394 -29.61 -28.95 -36.74
C LYS A 394 -30.55 -30.13 -36.92
N ASP A 395 -31.16 -30.60 -35.83
CA ASP A 395 -32.14 -31.69 -35.87
C ASP A 395 -33.35 -31.34 -36.73
N ILE A 396 -33.88 -30.12 -36.58
CA ILE A 396 -34.98 -29.63 -37.43
C ILE A 396 -34.58 -29.64 -38.92
N TRP A 397 -33.38 -29.19 -39.27
CA TRP A 397 -32.91 -29.24 -40.66
C TRP A 397 -32.68 -30.67 -41.17
N LYS A 398 -32.28 -31.59 -40.29
CA LYS A 398 -32.17 -33.02 -40.61
C LYS A 398 -33.53 -33.64 -40.87
N ASP A 399 -34.52 -33.35 -40.02
CA ASP A 399 -35.90 -33.81 -40.16
C ASP A 399 -36.53 -33.31 -41.47
N ILE A 400 -36.27 -32.05 -41.85
CA ILE A 400 -36.68 -31.49 -43.15
C ILE A 400 -35.98 -32.22 -44.31
N LYS A 401 -34.65 -32.41 -44.24
CA LYS A 401 -33.85 -32.99 -45.33
C LYS A 401 -34.23 -34.43 -45.61
N GLU A 402 -34.48 -35.20 -44.55
CA GLU A 402 -34.78 -36.63 -44.60
C GLU A 402 -36.29 -36.92 -44.60
N ASN A 403 -37.13 -35.87 -44.57
CA ASN A 403 -38.60 -35.96 -44.53
C ASN A 403 -39.12 -36.85 -43.38
N ARG A 404 -38.52 -36.72 -42.19
CA ARG A 404 -38.81 -37.56 -41.02
C ARG A 404 -40.08 -37.17 -40.28
N LEU A 405 -40.51 -35.91 -40.38
CA LEU A 405 -41.64 -35.37 -39.64
C LEU A 405 -42.57 -34.52 -40.55
N PRO A 406 -43.87 -34.44 -40.24
CA PRO A 406 -44.79 -33.51 -40.89
C PRO A 406 -44.39 -32.03 -40.69
N GLN A 407 -44.78 -31.16 -41.63
CA GLN A 407 -44.44 -29.72 -41.60
C GLN A 407 -44.90 -29.03 -40.31
N GLU A 408 -46.08 -29.37 -39.80
CA GLU A 408 -46.65 -28.79 -38.59
C GLU A 408 -45.81 -29.12 -37.34
N GLU A 409 -45.34 -30.36 -37.23
CA GLU A 409 -44.47 -30.80 -36.14
C GLU A 409 -43.10 -30.11 -36.19
N ILE A 410 -42.55 -29.92 -37.40
CA ILE A 410 -41.30 -29.17 -37.61
C ILE A 410 -41.44 -27.71 -37.17
N ILE A 411 -42.58 -27.09 -37.49
CA ILE A 411 -42.88 -25.72 -37.07
C ILE A 411 -43.04 -25.64 -35.55
N ASN A 412 -43.76 -26.59 -34.94
CA ASN A 412 -43.97 -26.64 -33.50
C ASN A 412 -42.64 -26.87 -32.77
N LYS A 413 -41.80 -27.81 -33.24
CA LYS A 413 -40.45 -28.07 -32.74
C LYS A 413 -39.56 -26.81 -32.81
N TYR A 414 -39.65 -26.04 -33.89
CA TYR A 414 -38.91 -24.78 -34.02
C TYR A 414 -39.43 -23.70 -33.07
N LYS A 415 -40.75 -23.49 -32.98
CA LYS A 415 -41.38 -22.53 -32.07
C LYS A 415 -41.07 -22.83 -30.60
N SER A 416 -41.09 -24.09 -30.21
CA SER A 416 -40.71 -24.51 -28.85
C SER A 416 -39.24 -24.26 -28.53
N SER A 417 -38.36 -24.26 -29.55
CA SER A 417 -36.93 -23.97 -29.40
C SER A 417 -36.57 -22.47 -29.45
N GLU A 418 -37.41 -21.66 -30.08
CA GLU A 418 -37.30 -20.20 -30.18
C GLU A 418 -38.66 -19.54 -29.90
N PRO A 419 -38.98 -19.26 -28.63
CA PRO A 419 -40.27 -18.67 -28.25
C PRO A 419 -40.58 -17.34 -28.92
N ASN A 420 -39.53 -16.61 -29.35
CA ASN A 420 -39.63 -15.30 -30.04
C ASN A 420 -39.32 -15.39 -31.54
N VAL A 421 -39.61 -16.52 -32.20
CA VAL A 421 -39.35 -16.70 -33.63
C VAL A 421 -40.13 -15.69 -34.50
N SER A 422 -39.44 -15.03 -35.44
CA SER A 422 -40.09 -14.10 -36.38
C SER A 422 -40.88 -14.81 -37.48
N SER A 423 -41.93 -14.15 -37.98
CA SER A 423 -42.72 -14.61 -39.13
C SER A 423 -41.86 -14.89 -40.37
N LYS A 424 -40.76 -14.14 -40.54
CA LYS A 424 -39.80 -14.32 -41.64
C LYS A 424 -38.98 -15.61 -41.50
N GLN A 425 -38.58 -15.96 -40.27
CA GLN A 425 -37.90 -17.23 -39.99
C GLN A 425 -38.82 -18.42 -40.23
N LEU A 426 -40.08 -18.35 -39.77
CA LEU A 426 -41.08 -19.39 -40.00
C LEU A 426 -41.37 -19.61 -41.49
N LYS A 427 -41.48 -18.53 -42.28
CA LYS A 427 -41.65 -18.62 -43.74
C LYS A 427 -40.47 -19.34 -44.40
N LYS A 428 -39.24 -19.04 -43.99
CA LYS A 428 -38.04 -19.71 -44.54
C LYS A 428 -38.03 -21.21 -44.28
N ILE A 429 -38.49 -21.64 -43.11
CA ILE A 429 -38.58 -23.07 -42.75
C ILE A 429 -39.66 -23.75 -43.59
N LYS A 430 -40.85 -23.15 -43.70
CA LYS A 430 -41.95 -23.65 -44.54
C LYS A 430 -41.51 -23.84 -45.99
N SER A 431 -40.97 -22.79 -46.61
CA SER A 431 -40.47 -22.86 -47.99
C SER A 431 -39.38 -23.91 -48.19
N SER A 432 -38.52 -24.13 -47.19
CA SER A 432 -37.48 -25.17 -47.28
C SER A 432 -38.06 -26.59 -47.23
N TYR A 433 -39.14 -26.78 -46.45
CA TYR A 433 -39.88 -28.04 -46.40
C TYR A 433 -40.62 -28.30 -47.71
N ASP A 434 -41.34 -27.30 -48.22
CA ASP A 434 -42.13 -27.40 -49.45
C ASP A 434 -41.25 -27.70 -50.66
N ASN A 435 -40.13 -26.98 -50.82
CA ASN A 435 -39.14 -27.24 -51.87
C ASN A 435 -38.56 -28.67 -51.82
N LYS A 436 -38.46 -29.27 -50.63
CA LYS A 436 -37.96 -30.65 -50.48
C LYS A 436 -39.05 -31.67 -50.80
N LYS A 437 -40.31 -31.39 -50.43
CA LYS A 437 -41.47 -32.18 -50.81
C LYS A 437 -41.65 -32.21 -52.33
N GLU A 438 -41.54 -31.05 -52.99
CA GLU A 438 -41.57 -30.94 -54.45
C GLU A 438 -40.43 -31.71 -55.12
N LYS A 439 -39.19 -31.63 -54.59
CA LYS A 439 -38.07 -32.45 -55.09
C LYS A 439 -38.24 -33.95 -54.86
N ASN A 440 -38.93 -34.38 -53.82
CA ASN A 440 -39.22 -35.80 -53.60
C ASN A 440 -40.42 -36.28 -54.43
N GLN A 441 -41.36 -35.39 -54.77
CA GLN A 441 -42.50 -35.67 -55.66
C GLN A 441 -42.10 -35.65 -57.15
N GLY A 442 -41.14 -34.81 -57.55
CA GLY A 442 -40.62 -34.70 -58.92
C GLY A 442 -39.54 -35.72 -59.32
N VAL A 443 -39.30 -36.77 -58.52
CA VAL A 443 -38.35 -37.86 -58.85
C VAL A 443 -39.07 -39.06 -59.49
N LYS A 444 -40.37 -38.98 -59.76
CA LYS A 444 -41.11 -40.05 -60.45
C LYS A 444 -41.27 -39.88 -61.96
N ASP A 445 -41.04 -38.70 -62.54
CA ASP A 445 -41.21 -38.51 -63.99
C ASP A 445 -39.95 -37.92 -64.64
N ASP A 446 -39.53 -38.60 -65.71
CA ASP A 446 -38.58 -38.21 -66.75
C ASP A 446 -37.07 -38.25 -66.49
N LYS A 447 -36.52 -39.45 -66.74
CA LYS A 447 -35.19 -39.64 -67.34
C LYS A 447 -35.31 -39.44 -68.86
N ASN A 448 -34.79 -38.33 -69.38
CA ASN A 448 -34.08 -38.19 -70.68
C ASN A 448 -34.22 -36.75 -71.21
N GLY A 449 -33.11 -36.15 -71.61
CA GLY A 449 -33.14 -34.90 -72.39
C GLY A 449 -32.02 -33.93 -72.04
N THR A 450 -30.90 -34.07 -72.74
CA THR A 450 -29.81 -33.10 -72.87
C THR A 450 -30.29 -31.68 -73.16
N SER A 451 -29.67 -30.65 -72.57
CA SER A 451 -29.27 -29.46 -73.35
C SER A 451 -28.27 -28.54 -72.62
N TYR A 452 -27.39 -28.03 -73.47
CA TYR A 452 -26.20 -27.21 -73.33
C TYR A 452 -26.25 -25.94 -72.47
N SER A 453 -25.04 -25.60 -71.99
CA SER A 453 -24.66 -24.33 -71.38
C SER A 453 -24.78 -23.13 -72.32
N TYR A 454 -25.19 -21.98 -71.77
CA TYR A 454 -24.72 -20.67 -72.23
C TYR A 454 -24.49 -19.73 -71.03
N LYS A 455 -23.24 -19.28 -70.90
CA LYS A 455 -22.81 -18.19 -70.00
C LYS A 455 -23.28 -16.84 -70.53
N LYS A 456 -23.76 -15.95 -69.66
CA LYS A 456 -23.61 -14.50 -69.84
C LYS A 456 -23.52 -13.77 -68.48
N SER A 457 -22.39 -13.08 -68.31
CA SER A 457 -22.04 -12.09 -67.26
C SER A 457 -23.04 -10.92 -67.20
N ARG A 458 -23.23 -10.08 -66.16
CA ARG A 458 -22.35 -9.41 -65.17
C ARG A 458 -23.25 -9.02 -63.96
N TYR A 459 -22.77 -8.90 -62.72
CA TYR A 459 -22.20 -7.66 -62.18
C TYR A 459 -21.29 -7.96 -60.98
N ARG A 460 -20.05 -7.44 -61.06
CA ARG A 460 -19.08 -7.37 -59.95
C ARG A 460 -19.50 -6.28 -58.98
N SER A 461 -19.49 -6.56 -57.68
CA SER A 461 -19.29 -5.54 -56.64
C SER A 461 -18.33 -6.08 -55.57
N TYR A 462 -17.12 -5.50 -55.58
CA TYR A 462 -16.20 -5.25 -54.47
C TYR A 462 -16.28 -6.14 -53.22
N THR A 463 -15.42 -7.16 -53.12
CA THR A 463 -15.04 -7.79 -51.82
C THR A 463 -13.60 -8.31 -51.75
N GLY A 464 -12.78 -8.15 -52.79
CA GLY A 464 -11.40 -8.67 -52.81
C GLY A 464 -10.39 -7.70 -52.18
N VAL A 465 -10.40 -6.44 -52.63
CA VAL A 465 -9.42 -5.43 -52.24
C VAL A 465 -9.51 -5.06 -50.75
N GLU A 466 -10.71 -5.05 -50.14
CA GLU A 466 -10.86 -4.80 -48.70
C GLU A 466 -10.31 -5.93 -47.83
N LYS A 467 -10.38 -7.18 -48.31
CA LYS A 467 -9.87 -8.34 -47.57
C LYS A 467 -8.34 -8.37 -47.61
N ASP A 468 -7.76 -8.04 -48.75
CA ASP A 468 -6.31 -7.97 -48.93
C ASP A 468 -5.71 -6.74 -48.20
N LEU A 469 -6.42 -5.60 -48.17
CA LEU A 469 -6.04 -4.43 -47.36
C LEU A 469 -6.17 -4.68 -45.86
N TRP A 470 -7.18 -5.43 -45.41
CA TRP A 470 -7.34 -5.81 -43.99
C TRP A 470 -6.25 -6.78 -43.52
N VAL A 471 -5.88 -7.76 -44.37
CA VAL A 471 -4.79 -8.70 -44.08
C VAL A 471 -3.44 -7.98 -44.08
N ALA A 472 -3.21 -7.03 -45.01
CA ALA A 472 -1.99 -6.21 -45.03
C ALA A 472 -1.87 -5.31 -43.78
N GLY A 473 -2.97 -4.67 -43.35
CA GLY A 473 -2.99 -3.84 -42.13
C GLY A 473 -2.79 -4.63 -40.83
N LYS A 474 -3.31 -5.87 -40.76
CA LYS A 474 -3.05 -6.78 -39.62
C LYS A 474 -1.60 -7.25 -39.57
N LYS A 475 -0.95 -7.40 -40.73
CA LYS A 475 0.45 -7.83 -40.81
C LYS A 475 1.38 -6.70 -40.38
N SER A 476 1.12 -5.46 -40.79
CA SER A 476 1.87 -4.27 -40.35
C SER A 476 1.68 -3.94 -38.87
N GLU A 477 0.46 -4.08 -38.30
CA GLU A 477 0.22 -3.93 -36.85
C GLU A 477 1.02 -4.94 -36.01
N ARG A 478 1.10 -6.18 -36.49
CA ARG A 478 1.79 -7.26 -35.77
C ARG A 478 3.31 -7.09 -35.87
N GLU A 479 3.81 -6.62 -37.00
CA GLU A 479 5.22 -6.26 -37.19
C GLU A 479 5.61 -5.02 -36.36
N LEU A 480 4.77 -3.98 -36.31
CA LEU A 480 4.95 -2.81 -35.44
C LEU A 480 4.88 -3.17 -33.95
N SER A 481 3.94 -4.02 -33.54
CA SER A 481 3.83 -4.49 -32.15
C SER A 481 5.04 -5.35 -31.75
N ASN A 482 5.56 -6.17 -32.66
CA ASN A 482 6.78 -6.94 -32.42
C ASN A 482 8.03 -6.05 -32.42
N ALA A 483 8.09 -5.01 -33.25
CA ALA A 483 9.16 -4.02 -33.23
C ALA A 483 9.14 -3.22 -31.93
N LEU A 484 7.97 -2.75 -31.47
CA LEU A 484 7.76 -2.08 -30.18
C LEU A 484 8.11 -2.96 -28.98
N LYS A 485 7.76 -4.25 -29.03
CA LYS A 485 8.17 -5.19 -27.98
C LYS A 485 9.67 -5.44 -27.98
N ARG A 486 10.31 -5.48 -29.15
CA ARG A 486 11.76 -5.60 -29.28
C ARG A 486 12.48 -4.34 -28.79
N THR A 487 12.02 -3.14 -29.12
CA THR A 487 12.60 -1.89 -28.61
C THR A 487 12.35 -1.72 -27.11
N MET A 488 11.15 -2.02 -26.59
CA MET A 488 10.91 -2.01 -25.14
C MET A 488 11.75 -3.05 -24.38
N TYR A 489 11.98 -4.23 -24.97
CA TYR A 489 12.87 -5.23 -24.37
C TYR A 489 14.33 -4.75 -24.40
N GLN A 490 14.78 -4.16 -25.51
CA GLN A 490 16.14 -3.60 -25.64
C GLN A 490 16.36 -2.39 -24.71
N GLU A 491 15.37 -1.52 -24.54
CA GLU A 491 15.44 -0.40 -23.58
C GLU A 491 15.41 -0.90 -22.13
N LYS A 492 14.63 -1.94 -21.83
CA LYS A 492 14.66 -2.58 -20.51
C LYS A 492 16.02 -3.21 -20.21
N GLN A 493 16.63 -3.86 -21.20
CA GLN A 493 17.98 -4.42 -21.05
C GLN A 493 19.03 -3.32 -20.89
N ARG A 494 18.96 -2.22 -21.66
CA ARG A 494 19.85 -1.05 -21.48
C ARG A 494 19.69 -0.37 -20.12
N ALA A 495 18.47 -0.19 -19.65
CA ALA A 495 18.21 0.39 -18.32
C ALA A 495 18.74 -0.52 -17.19
N MET A 496 18.67 -1.84 -17.38
CA MET A 496 19.20 -2.81 -16.43
C MET A 496 20.75 -2.85 -16.48
N GLN A 497 21.34 -2.68 -17.66
CA GLN A 497 22.79 -2.55 -17.83
C GLN A 497 23.33 -1.25 -17.21
N SER A 498 22.70 -0.09 -17.47
CA SER A 498 23.07 1.17 -16.82
C SER A 498 22.85 1.16 -15.31
N TYR A 499 21.85 0.44 -14.81
CA TYR A 499 21.68 0.21 -13.37
C TYR A 499 22.81 -0.65 -12.81
N GLN A 500 23.21 -1.72 -13.50
CA GLN A 500 24.33 -2.57 -13.09
C GLN A 500 25.68 -1.85 -13.15
N GLU A 501 25.92 -1.02 -14.16
CA GLU A 501 27.11 -0.17 -14.27
C GLU A 501 27.13 0.88 -13.15
N MET A 502 25.99 1.53 -12.86
CA MET A 502 25.86 2.46 -11.73
C MET A 502 26.14 1.77 -10.39
N MET A 503 25.66 0.53 -10.20
CA MET A 503 25.94 -0.25 -8.99
C MET A 503 27.40 -0.69 -8.91
N ALA A 504 28.04 -1.04 -10.04
CA ALA A 504 29.46 -1.39 -10.10
C ALA A 504 30.39 -0.19 -9.89
N ASP A 505 29.95 1.03 -10.20
CA ASP A 505 30.67 2.27 -9.91
C ASP A 505 30.49 2.70 -8.45
N VAL A 506 29.35 2.37 -7.83
CA VAL A 506 29.13 2.50 -6.38
C VAL A 506 29.93 1.48 -5.59
N GLU A 507 30.19 0.29 -6.13
CA GLU A 507 31.06 -0.72 -5.50
C GLU A 507 32.56 -0.45 -5.70
N ARG A 508 32.93 0.40 -6.65
CA ARG A 508 34.33 0.81 -6.91
C ARG A 508 34.73 2.14 -6.25
N ALA A 509 33.76 2.91 -5.74
CA ALA A 509 33.97 4.11 -4.93
C ALA A 509 33.97 3.76 -3.44
#